data_AF-A0A5C5GGG4-F1
#
_entry.id   AF-A0A5C5GGG4-F1
#
_cell.length_a   1.000
_cell.length_b   1.000
_cell.length_c   1.000
_cell.angle_alpha   90.00
_cell.angle_beta   90.00
_cell.angle_gamma   90.00
#
_symmetry.space_group_name_H-M   'P 1'
#
loop_
_entity.id
_entity.type
_entity.pdbx_description
1 polymer ?
#
loop_
_entity_poly.entity_id
_entity_poly.type
_entity_poly.pdbx_seq_one_letter_code
_entity_poly.pdbx_strand_id
1 'polypeptide(L)'
;MLWGASPCMIVTVCAAAGTAKAVDARSAVIIATEFRVLVMVCLPVRSCCRNGKLITLFVLSTLVLLQNQKYKSSHYAVGRPMLTLTDPHRALLGAVRASGPLSRTELAIATGYSRAAVTTMTREMLENGILREGETVYGQGRPSVRLDLDADGACFVGLALFEDPIPAVLIDLQGAVRARASIPWTNDTEQLADSIAGMLPQLVADAGVPEDRVIGIGAAVPGFVDECQEVCLQSSFMGWRDINVARPIAERTGLATFIENDANAVAIGERLFGAAREQDDFALVSLGAGIGCALVVGGHLRRGHSGGAGEISHATYVLDGPPCRCGKRGCLTTISSGRAVLNAARERGLDCSTAEEVEALAERGDHAAVEIIHRAGSILGLAISNLIQTTDPAVVIVILHFSALDGLMHRVTQHAVETNLMPRVAPHAKLIFEKVSPEIWCRGAASVATGRVMFPRDQRSGQPRATVDA
;
A
#
# COMPACT_ATOMS: atom_id res chain seq x y z
N MET A 1 13.23 -14.43 60.31
CA MET A 1 14.67 -14.77 60.37
C MET A 1 15.16 -14.86 58.93
N LEU A 2 15.78 -13.77 58.44
CA LEU A 2 17.22 -13.67 58.08
C LEU A 2 17.51 -14.31 56.71
N TRP A 3 17.46 -13.55 55.61
CA TRP A 3 18.58 -12.83 54.93
C TRP A 3 19.60 -13.72 54.20
N GLY A 4 19.69 -13.53 52.87
CA GLY A 4 20.97 -13.39 52.14
C GLY A 4 21.55 -14.63 51.43
N ALA A 5 21.58 -14.59 50.09
CA ALA A 5 22.82 -14.58 49.28
C ALA A 5 22.52 -14.83 47.78
N SER A 6 22.76 -13.81 46.95
CA SER A 6 22.80 -13.90 45.49
C SER A 6 23.97 -14.77 45.03
N PRO A 7 23.87 -15.55 43.94
CA PRO A 7 25.05 -16.17 43.34
C PRO A 7 25.87 -15.11 42.59
N CYS A 8 27.08 -14.84 43.09
CA CYS A 8 28.09 -14.06 42.38
C CYS A 8 28.45 -14.76 41.06
N MET A 9 28.25 -14.04 39.95
CA MET A 9 28.74 -14.42 38.64
C MET A 9 30.24 -14.07 38.57
N ILE A 10 31.12 -15.08 38.58
CA ILE A 10 32.56 -14.88 38.40
C ILE A 10 32.84 -14.86 36.90
N VAL A 11 33.21 -13.70 36.36
CA VAL A 11 33.75 -13.57 35.00
C VAL A 11 35.27 -13.54 35.10
N THR A 12 35.93 -14.61 34.64
CA THR A 12 37.39 -14.63 34.52
C THR A 12 37.81 -13.96 33.21
N VAL A 13 38.44 -12.80 33.30
CA VAL A 13 39.04 -12.11 32.14
C VAL A 13 40.46 -12.62 31.96
N CYS A 14 40.74 -13.34 30.87
CA CYS A 14 42.11 -13.56 30.40
C CYS A 14 42.49 -12.43 29.45
N ALA A 15 43.30 -11.48 29.90
CA ALA A 15 43.99 -10.52 29.04
C ALA A 15 45.47 -10.91 28.93
N ALA A 16 45.95 -11.13 27.70
CA ALA A 16 47.37 -11.26 27.44
C ALA A 16 48.04 -9.88 27.57
N ALA A 17 49.07 -9.82 28.42
CA ALA A 17 50.01 -8.71 28.67
C ALA A 17 49.47 -7.46 29.41
N GLY A 18 49.87 -7.34 30.68
CA GLY A 18 50.20 -6.05 31.31
C GLY A 18 49.13 -5.38 32.18
N THR A 19 49.25 -5.57 33.50
CA THR A 19 48.65 -4.79 34.62
C THR A 19 47.13 -4.93 34.86
N ALA A 20 46.78 -5.59 35.96
CA ALA A 20 45.41 -5.79 36.43
C ALA A 20 44.93 -4.61 37.30
N LYS A 21 43.71 -4.12 37.03
CA LYS A 21 42.87 -3.41 38.01
C LYS A 21 41.46 -3.99 37.93
N ALA A 22 40.90 -4.32 39.10
CA ALA A 22 39.53 -4.82 39.25
C ALA A 22 38.51 -3.72 38.92
N VAL A 23 37.46 -4.06 38.17
CA VAL A 23 36.32 -3.16 37.88
C VAL A 23 35.02 -3.90 38.19
N ASP A 24 34.12 -3.19 38.87
CA ASP A 24 32.86 -3.65 39.44
C ASP A 24 31.79 -3.97 38.37
N ALA A 25 30.88 -4.89 38.69
CA ALA A 25 29.94 -5.52 37.78
C ALA A 25 28.73 -4.62 37.47
N ARG A 26 28.85 -3.72 36.49
CA ARG A 26 27.69 -3.04 35.86
C ARG A 26 27.94 -2.38 34.50
N SER A 27 28.89 -2.88 33.73
CA SER A 27 29.22 -2.32 32.41
C SER A 27 29.42 -3.42 31.38
N ALA A 28 28.52 -3.53 30.39
CA ALA A 28 28.82 -4.25 29.16
C ALA A 28 29.89 -3.44 28.40
N VAL A 29 31.10 -3.98 28.27
CA VAL A 29 32.15 -3.36 27.46
C VAL A 29 31.88 -3.74 26.00
N ILE A 30 31.34 -2.80 25.24
CA ILE A 30 31.27 -2.88 23.78
C ILE A 30 32.66 -2.54 23.26
N ILE A 31 33.43 -3.53 22.82
CA ILE A 31 34.66 -3.28 22.05
C ILE A 31 34.22 -3.10 20.59
N ALA A 32 34.06 -1.84 20.19
CA ALA A 32 33.90 -1.47 18.79
C ALA A 32 35.28 -1.34 18.16
N THR A 33 35.67 -2.30 17.34
CA THR A 33 36.69 -2.07 16.30
C THR A 33 36.01 -2.24 14.95
N GLU A 34 36.40 -1.40 14.00
CA GLU A 34 35.78 -1.29 12.67
C GLU A 34 35.53 -2.67 12.05
N PHE A 35 34.27 -2.89 11.69
CA PHE A 35 33.69 -4.11 11.10
C PHE A 35 33.52 -5.32 12.06
N ARG A 36 32.26 -5.46 12.52
CA ARG A 36 31.54 -6.64 13.07
C ARG A 36 31.35 -6.66 14.59
N VAL A 37 30.09 -6.83 15.00
CA VAL A 37 29.68 -7.14 16.39
C VAL A 37 29.58 -8.66 16.52
N LEU A 38 30.34 -9.24 17.45
CA LEU A 38 30.22 -10.65 17.83
C LEU A 38 29.58 -10.70 19.22
N VAL A 39 28.36 -11.23 19.33
CA VAL A 39 27.70 -11.48 20.63
C VAL A 39 27.84 -12.97 20.94
N MET A 40 28.62 -13.30 21.96
CA MET A 40 28.77 -14.67 22.45
C MET A 40 27.83 -14.87 23.66
N VAL A 41 26.83 -15.74 23.53
CA VAL A 41 25.95 -16.14 24.64
C VAL A 41 26.29 -17.57 25.03
N CYS A 42 26.87 -17.77 26.21
CA CYS A 42 27.05 -19.10 26.80
C CYS A 42 25.83 -19.44 27.67
N LEU A 43 25.05 -20.44 27.27
CA LEU A 43 23.99 -21.04 28.12
C LEU A 43 24.51 -22.34 28.77
N PRO A 44 24.32 -22.54 30.08
CA PRO A 44 24.71 -23.78 30.75
C PRO A 44 23.70 -24.90 30.49
N VAL A 45 24.16 -26.07 30.05
CA VAL A 45 23.37 -27.31 30.02
C VAL A 45 23.87 -28.24 31.13
N ARG A 46 22.92 -28.80 31.90
CA ARG A 46 23.05 -29.57 33.15
C ARG A 46 24.36 -30.34 33.38
N SER A 47 24.88 -30.23 34.60
CA SER A 47 26.00 -31.01 35.13
C SER A 47 25.53 -32.38 35.65
N CYS A 48 26.24 -33.47 35.31
CA CYS A 48 26.06 -34.78 35.94
C CYS A 48 27.39 -35.26 36.52
N CYS A 49 27.40 -35.70 37.78
CA CYS A 49 28.59 -36.06 38.54
C CYS A 49 28.70 -37.58 38.67
N ARG A 50 29.79 -38.19 38.17
CA ARG A 50 30.16 -39.57 38.53
C ARG A 50 31.69 -39.65 38.65
N ASN A 51 32.16 -40.07 39.82
CA ASN A 51 33.57 -40.27 40.18
C ASN A 51 34.50 -39.05 40.11
N GLY A 52 34.09 -37.92 40.71
CA GLY A 52 35.03 -36.89 41.17
C GLY A 52 35.80 -36.10 40.09
N LYS A 53 35.44 -36.24 38.81
CA LYS A 53 35.97 -35.41 37.72
C LYS A 53 34.82 -34.67 37.03
N LEU A 54 34.90 -33.34 37.03
CA LEU A 54 33.97 -32.46 36.32
C LEU A 54 34.31 -32.52 34.82
N ILE A 55 33.39 -33.01 33.98
CA ILE A 55 33.53 -32.95 32.52
C ILE A 55 32.48 -31.96 32.02
N THR A 56 32.93 -30.78 31.58
CA THR A 56 32.08 -29.76 30.97
C THR A 56 32.06 -30.00 29.46
N LEU A 57 30.90 -30.38 28.91
CA LEU A 57 30.71 -30.50 27.47
C LEU A 57 30.27 -29.15 26.90
N PHE A 58 31.11 -28.51 26.07
CA PHE A 58 30.70 -27.33 25.30
C PHE A 58 30.08 -27.79 23.98
N VAL A 59 28.80 -27.47 23.76
CA VAL A 59 28.18 -27.58 22.43
C VAL A 59 28.50 -26.30 21.67
N LEU A 60 29.36 -26.40 20.65
CA LEU A 60 29.55 -25.33 19.66
C LEU A 60 28.33 -25.31 18.75
N SER A 61 27.35 -24.45 19.04
CA SER A 61 26.31 -24.11 18.08
C SER A 61 26.85 -23.01 17.14
N THR A 62 27.25 -23.40 15.93
CA THR A 62 27.62 -22.46 14.87
C THR A 62 26.36 -21.76 14.38
N LEU A 63 26.14 -20.51 14.78
CA LEU A 63 25.16 -19.64 14.13
C LEU A 63 25.79 -19.19 12.79
N VAL A 64 25.30 -19.73 11.68
CA VAL A 64 25.70 -19.27 10.34
C VAL A 64 25.10 -17.90 10.12
N LEU A 65 25.88 -16.85 10.36
CA LEU A 65 25.61 -15.51 9.85
C LEU A 65 25.83 -15.55 8.34
N LEU A 66 24.73 -15.39 7.59
CA LEU A 66 24.72 -15.20 6.14
C LEU A 66 25.77 -14.14 5.76
N GLN A 67 26.68 -14.57 4.90
CA GLN A 67 27.78 -13.74 4.41
C GLN A 67 27.22 -12.59 3.57
N ASN A 68 27.64 -11.37 3.92
CA ASN A 68 27.69 -10.21 3.04
C ASN A 68 28.50 -10.58 1.77
N GLN A 69 27.82 -10.96 0.68
CA GLN A 69 28.43 -10.94 -0.63
C GLN A 69 28.52 -9.48 -1.08
N LYS A 70 29.76 -9.02 -1.26
CA LYS A 70 30.10 -7.77 -1.93
C LYS A 70 29.39 -7.73 -3.28
N TYR A 71 28.34 -6.92 -3.39
CA TYR A 71 27.86 -6.45 -4.68
C TYR A 71 28.98 -5.65 -5.33
N LYS A 72 29.53 -6.19 -6.43
CA LYS A 72 30.30 -5.39 -7.38
C LYS A 72 29.33 -4.39 -7.98
N SER A 73 29.50 -3.13 -7.62
CA SER A 73 28.87 -1.99 -8.28
C SER A 73 29.21 -2.02 -9.77
N SER A 74 28.22 -2.34 -10.60
CA SER A 74 28.27 -1.97 -12.01
C SER A 74 28.18 -0.45 -12.05
N HIS A 75 29.28 0.20 -12.40
CA HIS A 75 29.32 1.65 -12.62
C HIS A 75 28.50 1.98 -13.87
N TYR A 76 27.23 2.35 -13.67
CA TYR A 76 26.50 3.20 -14.60
C TYR A 76 26.68 4.66 -14.17
N ALA A 77 26.89 5.54 -15.15
CA ALA A 77 27.34 6.91 -14.94
C ALA A 77 26.37 7.72 -14.06
N VAL A 78 26.93 8.41 -13.08
CA VAL A 78 26.24 9.08 -11.97
C VAL A 78 25.55 10.36 -12.45
N GLY A 79 24.23 10.28 -12.63
CA GLY A 79 23.35 11.43 -12.37
C GLY A 79 23.40 11.81 -10.90
N ARG A 80 23.13 13.08 -10.56
CA ARG A 80 23.15 13.54 -9.16
C ARG A 80 22.21 12.64 -8.34
N PRO A 81 22.66 11.99 -7.26
CA PRO A 81 21.77 11.17 -6.44
C PRO A 81 20.62 12.06 -5.95
N MET A 82 19.38 11.59 -6.14
CA MET A 82 18.19 12.31 -5.73
C MET A 82 18.26 12.64 -4.22
N LEU A 83 17.76 13.82 -3.83
CA LEU A 83 17.70 14.27 -2.44
C LEU A 83 17.11 13.18 -1.53
N THR A 84 17.82 12.85 -0.45
CA THR A 84 17.29 11.97 0.60
C THR A 84 16.24 12.73 1.42
N LEU A 85 14.97 12.37 1.26
CA LEU A 85 13.85 13.04 1.92
C LEU A 85 13.71 12.63 3.41
N THR A 86 13.97 13.59 4.30
CA THR A 86 13.70 13.46 5.74
C THR A 86 12.21 13.67 6.07
N ASP A 87 11.76 13.35 7.28
CA ASP A 87 10.36 13.54 7.70
C ASP A 87 9.88 14.99 7.56
N PRO A 88 10.68 16.03 7.90
CA PRO A 88 10.31 17.41 7.61
C PRO A 88 10.09 17.70 6.11
N HIS A 89 10.94 17.17 5.23
CA HIS A 89 10.73 17.33 3.78
C HIS A 89 9.39 16.73 3.35
N ARG A 90 9.11 15.51 3.80
CA ARG A 90 7.85 14.80 3.50
C ARG A 90 6.64 15.57 3.99
N ALA A 91 6.70 16.17 5.18
CA ALA A 91 5.63 16.99 5.73
C ALA A 91 5.33 18.22 4.86
N LEU A 92 6.36 18.89 4.35
CA LEU A 92 6.19 19.99 3.40
C LEU A 92 5.55 19.51 2.09
N LEU A 93 6.04 18.40 1.51
CA LEU A 93 5.45 17.82 0.29
C LEU A 93 3.99 17.43 0.50
N GLY A 94 3.66 16.85 1.67
CA GLY A 94 2.29 16.52 2.05
C GLY A 94 1.38 17.75 2.11
N ALA A 95 1.88 18.88 2.64
CA ALA A 95 1.13 20.14 2.69
C ALA A 95 0.86 20.73 1.30
N VAL A 96 1.87 20.78 0.42
CA VAL A 96 1.71 21.21 -0.99
C VAL A 96 0.71 20.30 -1.71
N ARG A 97 0.84 18.98 -1.54
CA ARG A 97 -0.07 18.02 -2.17
C ARG A 97 -1.53 18.25 -1.74
N ALA A 98 -1.77 18.42 -0.43
CA ALA A 98 -3.11 18.57 0.12
C ALA A 98 -3.76 19.92 -0.22
N SER A 99 -3.00 21.00 -0.26
CA SER A 99 -3.53 22.37 -0.43
C SER A 99 -3.29 22.98 -1.81
N GLY A 100 -2.57 22.28 -2.69
CA GLY A 100 -2.06 22.84 -3.94
C GLY A 100 -0.83 23.74 -3.71
N PRO A 101 -0.50 24.62 -4.68
CA PRO A 101 0.69 25.46 -4.58
C PRO A 101 0.68 26.38 -3.34
N LEU A 102 1.75 26.36 -2.55
CA LEU A 102 1.87 27.14 -1.30
C LEU A 102 3.10 28.01 -1.28
N SER A 103 3.00 29.22 -0.71
CA SER A 103 4.17 30.03 -0.37
C SER A 103 4.94 29.43 0.80
N ARG A 104 6.21 29.81 0.97
CA ARG A 104 7.01 29.42 2.15
C ARG A 104 6.37 29.83 3.48
N THR A 105 5.63 30.94 3.50
CA THR A 105 4.91 31.40 4.69
C THR A 105 3.74 30.46 5.03
N GLU A 106 2.93 30.10 4.03
CA GLU A 106 1.82 29.16 4.22
C GLU A 106 2.34 27.77 4.59
N LEU A 107 3.45 27.32 4.00
CA LEU A 107 4.10 26.06 4.39
C LEU A 107 4.53 26.05 5.85
N ALA A 108 5.12 27.14 6.35
CA ALA A 108 5.50 27.26 7.75
C ALA A 108 4.28 27.19 8.68
N ILE A 109 3.15 27.80 8.29
CA ILE A 109 1.90 27.75 9.04
C ILE A 109 1.31 26.33 9.03
N ALA A 110 1.18 25.73 7.84
CA ALA A 110 0.55 24.42 7.67
C ALA A 110 1.32 23.29 8.35
N THR A 111 2.66 23.38 8.39
CA THR A 111 3.53 22.32 8.94
C THR A 111 4.02 22.61 10.36
N GLY A 112 3.89 23.84 10.85
CA GLY A 112 4.41 24.26 12.15
C GLY A 112 5.93 24.43 12.22
N TYR A 113 6.66 24.23 11.12
CA TYR A 113 8.11 24.43 11.10
C TYR A 113 8.52 25.90 11.04
N SER A 114 9.72 26.22 11.55
CA SER A 114 10.24 27.58 11.51
C SER A 114 10.47 28.07 10.07
N ARG A 115 10.29 29.39 9.83
CA ARG A 115 10.53 30.02 8.52
C ARG A 115 11.93 29.75 7.97
N ALA A 116 12.94 29.71 8.83
CA ALA A 116 14.32 29.40 8.44
C ALA A 116 14.44 27.94 7.96
N ALA A 117 13.85 26.99 8.69
CA ALA A 117 13.85 25.59 8.29
C ALA A 117 13.13 25.36 6.96
N VAL A 118 11.93 25.94 6.79
CA VAL A 118 11.17 25.87 5.54
C VAL A 118 11.96 26.47 4.37
N THR A 119 12.67 27.58 4.59
CA THR A 119 13.51 28.20 3.54
C THR A 119 14.64 27.29 3.10
N THR A 120 15.35 26.65 4.03
CA THR A 120 16.42 25.70 3.72
C THR A 120 15.88 24.48 2.97
N MET A 121 14.84 23.82 3.50
CA MET A 121 14.27 22.61 2.90
C MET A 121 13.68 22.87 1.51
N THR A 122 12.95 23.98 1.32
CA THR A 122 12.37 24.32 0.00
C THR A 122 13.46 24.66 -1.01
N ARG A 123 14.56 25.31 -0.61
CA ARG A 123 15.71 25.53 -1.49
C ARG A 123 16.34 24.20 -1.93
N GLU A 124 16.57 23.28 -1.00
CA GLU A 124 17.11 21.94 -1.33
C GLU A 124 16.18 21.19 -2.30
N MET A 125 14.87 21.23 -2.08
CA MET A 125 13.90 20.58 -2.98
C MET A 125 13.81 21.24 -4.36
N LEU A 126 13.96 22.57 -4.46
CA LEU A 126 14.05 23.29 -5.74
C LEU A 126 15.33 22.93 -6.50
N GLU A 127 16.49 22.91 -5.82
CA GLU A 127 17.78 22.56 -6.42
C GLU A 127 17.83 21.11 -6.95
N ASN A 128 17.02 20.23 -6.37
CA ASN A 128 16.89 18.83 -6.79
C ASN A 128 15.69 18.59 -7.72
N GLY A 129 14.94 19.64 -8.08
CA GLY A 129 13.79 19.55 -9.00
C GLY A 129 12.61 18.74 -8.45
N ILE A 130 12.44 18.66 -7.13
CA ILE A 130 11.26 18.03 -6.49
C ILE A 130 10.12 19.05 -6.37
N LEU A 131 10.48 20.31 -6.12
CA LEU A 131 9.56 21.44 -6.17
C LEU A 131 9.89 22.31 -7.37
N ARG A 132 8.90 23.05 -7.83
CA ARG A 132 9.02 24.12 -8.83
C ARG A 132 8.40 25.41 -8.32
N GLU A 133 8.93 26.53 -8.82
CA GLU A 133 8.34 27.85 -8.59
C GLU A 133 7.18 28.08 -9.57
N GLY A 134 6.03 28.48 -9.03
CA GLY A 134 4.82 28.82 -9.77
C GLY A 134 4.57 30.32 -9.78
N GLU A 135 3.30 30.71 -9.72
CA GLU A 135 2.89 32.12 -9.78
C GLU A 135 3.43 32.94 -8.59
N THR A 136 3.78 34.19 -8.87
CA THR A 136 4.10 35.18 -7.84
C THR A 136 2.82 35.84 -7.36
N VAL A 137 2.54 35.71 -6.06
CA VAL A 137 1.37 36.35 -5.45
C VAL A 137 1.77 37.67 -4.82
N TYR A 138 0.99 38.72 -5.13
CA TYR A 138 1.12 40.06 -4.58
C TYR A 138 0.08 40.25 -3.47
N GLY A 139 0.50 40.74 -2.31
CA GLY A 139 -0.38 40.99 -1.16
C GLY A 139 0.15 42.11 -0.27
N GLN A 140 -0.36 42.24 0.96
CA GLN A 140 0.17 43.17 1.96
C GLN A 140 1.52 42.64 2.48
N GLY A 141 2.61 42.96 1.77
CA GLY A 141 3.97 42.51 2.07
C GLY A 141 4.84 42.32 0.82
N ARG A 142 6.03 41.74 1.00
CA ARG A 142 6.91 41.38 -0.13
C ARG A 142 6.21 40.31 -0.98
N PRO A 143 6.21 40.42 -2.32
CA PRO A 143 5.68 39.38 -3.19
C PRO A 143 6.27 38.00 -2.85
N SER A 144 5.43 36.97 -2.85
CA SER A 144 5.84 35.60 -2.51
C SER A 144 5.53 34.65 -3.65
N VAL A 145 6.52 33.82 -4.02
CA VAL A 145 6.39 32.79 -5.04
C VAL A 145 5.71 31.56 -4.45
N ARG A 146 4.72 31.02 -5.16
CA ARG A 146 4.07 29.74 -4.83
C ARG A 146 4.98 28.59 -5.22
N LEU A 147 5.07 27.58 -4.37
CA LEU A 147 5.82 26.36 -4.61
C LEU A 147 4.84 25.23 -4.87
N ASP A 148 5.10 24.45 -5.91
CA ASP A 148 4.30 23.30 -6.30
C ASP A 148 5.19 22.07 -6.52
N LEU A 149 4.59 20.89 -6.56
CA LEU A 149 5.30 19.66 -6.93
C LEU A 149 5.74 19.76 -8.39
N ASP A 150 7.01 19.44 -8.65
CA ASP A 150 7.49 19.26 -10.02
C ASP A 150 7.09 17.86 -10.48
N ALA A 151 6.39 17.76 -11.62
CA ALA A 151 5.96 16.48 -12.17
C ALA A 151 7.16 15.56 -12.43
N ASP A 152 8.23 16.10 -12.99
CA ASP A 152 9.43 15.34 -13.36
C ASP A 152 10.37 15.09 -12.16
N GLY A 153 10.01 15.54 -10.96
CA GLY A 153 10.85 15.44 -9.77
C GLY A 153 11.08 14.01 -9.28
N ALA A 154 10.11 13.13 -9.53
CA ALA A 154 10.20 11.70 -9.25
C ALA A 154 9.17 10.92 -10.09
N CYS A 155 9.47 9.66 -10.35
CA CYS A 155 8.64 8.73 -11.11
C CYS A 155 8.50 7.39 -10.39
N PHE A 156 7.36 6.73 -10.61
CA PHE A 156 6.99 5.49 -9.94
C PHE A 156 6.42 4.49 -10.93
N VAL A 157 6.79 3.23 -10.77
CA VAL A 157 6.23 2.14 -11.56
C VAL A 157 5.10 1.48 -10.79
N GLY A 158 3.99 1.18 -11.46
CA GLY A 158 2.83 0.52 -10.88
C GLY A 158 2.43 -0.71 -11.70
N LEU A 159 2.19 -1.83 -11.03
CA LEU A 159 1.78 -3.09 -11.66
C LEU A 159 0.46 -3.62 -11.06
N ALA A 160 -0.39 -4.21 -11.89
CA ALA A 160 -1.59 -4.93 -11.44
C ALA A 160 -1.38 -6.45 -11.56
N LEU A 161 -1.01 -7.10 -10.46
CA LEU A 161 -0.61 -8.53 -10.42
C LEU A 161 -1.81 -9.47 -10.42
N PHE A 162 -2.82 -9.22 -11.24
CA PHE A 162 -4.01 -10.08 -11.33
C PHE A 162 -4.62 -10.12 -12.72
N GLU A 163 -3.90 -9.57 -13.69
CA GLU A 163 -4.20 -9.61 -15.11
C GLU A 163 -3.11 -10.39 -15.83
N ASP A 164 -3.47 -11.03 -16.94
CA ASP A 164 -2.53 -11.73 -17.83
C ASP A 164 -2.74 -11.24 -19.27
N PRO A 165 -1.73 -10.57 -19.87
CA PRO A 165 -0.44 -10.18 -19.29
C PRO A 165 -0.60 -9.14 -18.16
N ILE A 166 0.38 -9.06 -17.25
CA ILE A 166 0.41 -8.07 -16.16
C ILE A 166 0.67 -6.68 -16.75
N PRO A 167 -0.26 -5.72 -16.66
CA PRO A 167 -0.02 -4.36 -17.11
C PRO A 167 0.89 -3.62 -16.10
N ALA A 168 1.72 -2.74 -16.64
CA ALA A 168 2.58 -1.84 -15.89
C ALA A 168 2.52 -0.42 -16.45
N VAL A 169 2.59 0.57 -15.58
CA VAL A 169 2.67 1.99 -15.95
C VAL A 169 3.80 2.66 -15.21
N LEU A 170 4.41 3.67 -15.83
CA LEU A 170 5.26 4.64 -15.15
C LEU A 170 4.47 5.94 -15.00
N ILE A 171 4.30 6.41 -13.76
CA ILE A 171 3.67 7.70 -13.45
C ILE A 171 4.69 8.71 -12.95
N ASP A 172 4.41 9.99 -13.19
CA ASP A 172 5.14 11.11 -12.62
C ASP A 172 4.62 11.50 -11.22
N LEU A 173 5.21 12.53 -10.59
CA LEU A 173 4.87 12.94 -9.23
C LEU A 173 3.47 13.58 -9.11
N GLN A 174 2.81 13.87 -10.22
CA GLN A 174 1.42 14.36 -10.28
C GLN A 174 0.44 13.25 -10.70
N GLY A 175 0.92 12.02 -10.88
CA GLY A 175 0.09 10.85 -11.19
C GLY A 175 -0.28 10.69 -12.66
N ALA A 176 0.39 11.42 -13.56
CA ALA A 176 0.19 11.29 -15.00
C ALA A 176 1.01 10.11 -15.55
N VAL A 177 0.41 9.31 -16.44
CA VAL A 177 1.06 8.15 -17.06
C VAL A 177 2.01 8.62 -18.16
N ARG A 178 3.28 8.25 -18.05
CA ARG A 178 4.36 8.60 -18.98
C ARG A 178 4.70 7.49 -19.96
N ALA A 179 4.64 6.24 -19.50
CA ALA A 179 4.84 5.07 -20.34
C ALA A 179 4.04 3.88 -19.83
N ARG A 180 3.88 2.88 -20.71
CA ARG A 180 3.12 1.65 -20.47
C ARG A 180 3.94 0.47 -20.92
N ALA A 181 3.82 -0.63 -20.19
CA ALA A 181 4.39 -1.91 -20.57
C ALA A 181 3.46 -3.02 -20.10
N SER A 182 3.78 -4.24 -20.49
CA SER A 182 3.17 -5.43 -19.92
C SER A 182 4.20 -6.55 -19.82
N ILE A 183 4.10 -7.38 -18.79
CA ILE A 183 4.96 -8.56 -18.61
C ILE A 183 4.10 -9.82 -18.50
N PRO A 184 4.60 -10.99 -18.92
CA PRO A 184 3.87 -12.24 -18.74
C PRO A 184 3.54 -12.50 -17.27
N TRP A 185 2.35 -13.05 -17.01
CA TRP A 185 1.99 -13.51 -15.67
C TRP A 185 2.86 -14.71 -15.24
N THR A 186 3.29 -14.71 -13.98
CA THR A 186 3.90 -15.87 -13.33
C THR A 186 3.55 -15.90 -11.85
N ASN A 187 3.41 -17.12 -11.32
CA ASN A 187 3.16 -17.36 -9.89
C ASN A 187 4.45 -17.42 -9.05
N ASP A 188 5.62 -17.44 -9.71
CA ASP A 188 6.92 -17.44 -9.06
C ASP A 188 7.40 -15.99 -8.87
N THR A 189 7.56 -15.57 -7.61
CA THR A 189 7.97 -14.21 -7.27
C THR A 189 9.39 -13.86 -7.72
N GLU A 190 10.29 -14.82 -7.85
CA GLU A 190 11.65 -14.57 -8.37
C GLU A 190 11.60 -14.33 -9.89
N GLN A 191 10.83 -15.15 -10.61
CA GLN A 191 10.63 -14.95 -12.05
C GLN A 191 9.86 -13.65 -12.34
N LEU A 192 8.92 -13.28 -11.47
CA LEU A 192 8.23 -12.00 -11.53
C LEU A 192 9.23 -10.85 -11.36
N ALA A 193 10.12 -10.94 -10.37
CA ALA A 193 11.16 -9.93 -10.15
C ALA A 193 12.12 -9.81 -11.34
N ASP A 194 12.53 -10.93 -11.95
CA ASP A 194 13.36 -10.93 -13.16
C ASP A 194 12.64 -10.25 -14.34
N SER A 195 11.35 -10.55 -14.52
CA SER A 195 10.53 -9.96 -15.58
C SER A 195 10.34 -8.46 -15.39
N ILE A 196 10.13 -8.01 -14.15
CA ILE A 196 10.05 -6.58 -13.82
C ILE A 196 11.40 -5.89 -14.09
N ALA A 197 12.50 -6.46 -13.61
CA ALA A 197 13.84 -5.91 -13.83
C ALA A 197 14.20 -5.81 -15.32
N GLY A 198 13.82 -6.80 -16.13
CA GLY A 198 14.04 -6.79 -17.59
C GLY A 198 13.18 -5.76 -18.33
N MET A 199 11.98 -5.43 -17.81
CA MET A 199 11.05 -4.47 -18.42
C MET A 199 11.41 -3.01 -18.11
N LEU A 200 12.01 -2.73 -16.95
CA LEU A 200 12.32 -1.36 -16.50
C LEU A 200 13.10 -0.52 -17.51
N PRO A 201 14.24 -0.96 -18.11
CA PRO A 201 15.04 -0.10 -18.99
C PRO A 201 14.24 0.43 -20.18
N GLN A 202 13.42 -0.42 -20.80
CA GLN A 202 12.58 0.00 -21.92
C GLN A 202 11.45 0.94 -21.46
N LEU A 203 10.80 0.63 -20.33
CA LEU A 203 9.74 1.48 -19.80
C LEU A 203 10.25 2.90 -19.46
N VAL A 204 11.47 3.01 -18.92
CA VAL A 204 12.11 4.29 -18.61
C VAL A 204 12.50 5.04 -19.88
N ALA A 205 13.07 4.35 -20.87
CA ALA A 205 13.40 4.93 -22.16
C ALA A 205 12.16 5.49 -22.88
N ASP A 206 11.06 4.72 -22.89
CA ASP A 206 9.79 5.11 -23.51
C ASP A 206 9.15 6.32 -22.80
N ALA A 207 9.34 6.44 -21.48
CA ALA A 207 8.86 7.58 -20.70
C ALA A 207 9.67 8.86 -20.95
N GLY A 208 10.89 8.74 -21.48
CA GLY A 208 11.81 9.87 -21.70
C GLY A 208 12.26 10.54 -20.40
N VAL A 209 12.32 9.80 -19.28
CA VAL A 209 12.73 10.30 -17.97
C VAL A 209 14.13 9.80 -17.60
N PRO A 210 14.93 10.56 -16.84
CA PRO A 210 16.20 10.07 -16.32
C PRO A 210 16.00 8.85 -15.39
N GLU A 211 16.89 7.85 -15.49
CA GLU A 211 16.81 6.62 -14.68
C GLU A 211 16.81 6.90 -13.17
N ASP A 212 17.58 7.91 -12.73
CA ASP A 212 17.69 8.32 -11.32
C ASP A 212 16.40 8.99 -10.77
N ARG A 213 15.42 9.27 -11.64
CA ARG A 213 14.10 9.77 -11.25
C ARG A 213 13.11 8.66 -10.96
N VAL A 214 13.37 7.42 -11.38
CA VAL A 214 12.50 6.28 -11.02
C VAL A 214 12.95 5.74 -9.68
N ILE A 215 12.13 5.95 -8.65
CA ILE A 215 12.57 5.73 -7.25
C ILE A 215 11.76 4.70 -6.49
N GLY A 216 10.70 4.15 -7.08
CA GLY A 216 9.92 3.12 -6.43
C GLY A 216 8.98 2.36 -7.36
N ILE A 217 8.62 1.17 -6.90
CA ILE A 217 7.70 0.24 -7.55
C ILE A 217 6.55 -0.05 -6.58
N GLY A 218 5.34 0.04 -7.08
CA GLY A 218 4.14 -0.40 -6.39
C GLY A 218 3.46 -1.53 -7.13
N ALA A 219 2.93 -2.51 -6.42
CA ALA A 219 2.16 -3.59 -7.02
C ALA A 219 0.81 -3.78 -6.32
N ALA A 220 -0.27 -3.78 -7.10
CA ALA A 220 -1.61 -4.11 -6.63
C ALA A 220 -1.81 -5.63 -6.69
N VAL A 221 -2.26 -6.21 -5.58
CA VAL A 221 -2.55 -7.64 -5.45
C VAL A 221 -3.98 -7.85 -4.92
N PRO A 222 -4.72 -8.87 -5.40
CA PRO A 222 -5.98 -9.25 -4.79
C PRO A 222 -5.69 -10.02 -3.50
N GLY A 223 -6.10 -9.52 -2.35
CA GLY A 223 -5.97 -10.23 -1.08
C GLY A 223 -5.54 -9.35 0.08
N PHE A 224 -5.13 -10.01 1.17
CA PHE A 224 -4.69 -9.37 2.40
C PHE A 224 -3.19 -9.09 2.34
N VAL A 225 -2.82 -7.86 2.64
CA VAL A 225 -1.42 -7.40 2.67
C VAL A 225 -1.04 -7.01 4.09
N ASP A 226 0.20 -7.28 4.46
CA ASP A 226 0.73 -6.93 5.77
C ASP A 226 0.93 -5.41 5.94
N GLU A 227 1.17 -4.98 7.18
CA GLU A 227 1.32 -3.55 7.49
C GLU A 227 2.60 -2.94 6.87
N CYS A 228 3.64 -3.75 6.70
CA CYS A 228 4.88 -3.33 6.06
C CYS A 228 4.72 -3.16 4.54
N GLN A 229 3.65 -3.69 3.95
CA GLN A 229 3.37 -3.66 2.51
C GLN A 229 4.42 -4.43 1.70
N GLU A 230 4.85 -5.58 2.21
CA GLU A 230 5.84 -6.45 1.56
C GLU A 230 5.28 -7.84 1.26
N VAL A 231 4.36 -8.32 2.11
CA VAL A 231 3.88 -9.71 2.13
C VAL A 231 2.39 -9.77 1.81
N CYS A 232 2.05 -10.57 0.80
CA CYS A 232 0.67 -11.00 0.60
C CYS A 232 0.38 -12.13 1.57
N LEU A 233 -0.32 -11.80 2.66
CA LEU A 233 -0.68 -12.74 3.73
C LEU A 233 -1.57 -13.85 3.20
N GLN A 234 -2.56 -13.50 2.37
CA GLN A 234 -3.43 -14.48 1.73
C GLN A 234 -4.10 -13.91 0.49
N SER A 235 -4.04 -14.66 -0.61
CA SER A 235 -4.83 -14.42 -1.82
C SER A 235 -5.51 -15.71 -2.27
N SER A 236 -6.85 -15.74 -2.18
CA SER A 236 -7.61 -16.88 -2.73
C SER A 236 -7.62 -16.89 -4.26
N PHE A 237 -7.36 -15.73 -4.89
CA PHE A 237 -7.32 -15.61 -6.35
C PHE A 237 -6.02 -16.19 -6.91
N MET A 238 -4.89 -15.87 -6.28
CA MET A 238 -3.56 -16.30 -6.72
C MET A 238 -3.11 -17.63 -6.08
N GLY A 239 -3.83 -18.10 -5.06
CA GLY A 239 -3.40 -19.24 -4.24
C GLY A 239 -2.19 -18.93 -3.35
N TRP A 240 -1.95 -17.65 -3.06
CA TRP A 240 -0.82 -17.21 -2.23
C TRP A 240 -1.15 -17.26 -0.74
N ARG A 241 -0.13 -17.60 0.04
CA ARG A 241 -0.14 -17.54 1.50
C ARG A 241 1.24 -17.15 2.01
N ASP A 242 1.30 -16.06 2.77
CA ASP A 242 2.52 -15.50 3.36
C ASP A 242 3.66 -15.32 2.34
N ILE A 243 3.33 -14.86 1.13
CA ILE A 243 4.27 -14.68 0.03
C ILE A 243 4.87 -13.28 0.09
N ASN A 244 6.20 -13.19 0.23
CA ASN A 244 6.91 -11.91 0.12
C ASN A 244 7.11 -11.56 -1.36
N VAL A 245 6.38 -10.55 -1.81
CA VAL A 245 6.37 -10.10 -3.21
C VAL A 245 7.36 -8.95 -3.39
N ALA A 246 7.43 -8.04 -2.42
CA ALA A 246 8.22 -6.82 -2.56
C ALA A 246 9.72 -7.07 -2.52
N ARG A 247 10.21 -7.97 -1.66
CA ARG A 247 11.64 -8.19 -1.44
C ARG A 247 12.36 -8.69 -2.70
N PRO A 248 11.92 -9.76 -3.39
CA PRO A 248 12.59 -10.21 -4.61
C PRO A 248 12.69 -9.10 -5.67
N ILE A 249 11.62 -8.32 -5.83
CA ILE A 249 11.56 -7.19 -6.77
C ILE A 249 12.56 -6.10 -6.35
N ALA A 250 12.58 -5.73 -5.07
CA ALA A 250 13.51 -4.71 -4.56
C ALA A 250 14.97 -5.15 -4.71
N GLU A 251 15.29 -6.41 -4.42
CA GLU A 251 16.65 -6.96 -4.56
C GLU A 251 17.11 -7.02 -6.02
N ARG A 252 16.20 -7.30 -6.96
CA ARG A 252 16.54 -7.40 -8.38
C ARG A 252 16.62 -6.04 -9.08
N THR A 253 15.81 -5.08 -8.67
CA THR A 253 15.71 -3.76 -9.32
C THR A 253 16.51 -2.68 -8.62
N GLY A 254 16.84 -2.86 -7.32
CA GLY A 254 17.42 -1.81 -6.48
C GLY A 254 16.44 -0.69 -6.09
N LEU A 255 15.16 -0.81 -6.44
CA LEU A 255 14.12 0.20 -6.17
C LEU A 255 13.29 -0.18 -4.94
N ALA A 256 12.86 0.84 -4.19
CA ALA A 256 11.94 0.66 -3.07
C ALA A 256 10.62 0.07 -3.60
N THR A 257 10.25 -1.11 -3.11
CA THR A 257 9.07 -1.83 -3.60
C THR A 257 8.04 -2.01 -2.50
N PHE A 258 6.78 -1.77 -2.83
CA PHE A 258 5.64 -1.93 -1.92
C PHE A 258 4.49 -2.62 -2.65
N ILE A 259 3.68 -3.37 -1.89
CA ILE A 259 2.45 -3.97 -2.40
C ILE A 259 1.23 -3.45 -1.63
N GLU A 260 0.06 -3.55 -2.23
CA GLU A 260 -1.20 -3.25 -1.55
C GLU A 260 -2.35 -4.03 -2.18
N ASN A 261 -3.42 -4.22 -1.40
CA ASN A 261 -4.70 -4.66 -1.93
C ASN A 261 -5.14 -3.76 -3.11
N ASP A 262 -5.70 -4.36 -4.16
CA ASP A 262 -6.17 -3.67 -5.37
C ASP A 262 -7.09 -2.46 -5.11
N ALA A 263 -8.17 -2.63 -4.35
CA ALA A 263 -9.09 -1.53 -4.02
C ALA A 263 -8.42 -0.46 -3.13
N ASN A 264 -7.60 -0.88 -2.18
CA ASN A 264 -6.82 0.02 -1.32
C ASN A 264 -5.83 0.86 -2.14
N ALA A 265 -5.15 0.25 -3.12
CA ALA A 265 -4.20 0.92 -4.00
C ALA A 265 -4.90 2.02 -4.82
N VAL A 266 -6.08 1.73 -5.35
CA VAL A 266 -6.88 2.74 -6.06
C VAL A 266 -7.33 3.85 -5.12
N ALA A 267 -7.78 3.54 -3.90
CA ALA A 267 -8.15 4.58 -2.93
C ALA A 267 -6.97 5.49 -2.55
N ILE A 268 -5.76 4.93 -2.44
CA ILE A 268 -4.54 5.73 -2.28
C ILE A 268 -4.34 6.64 -3.50
N GLY A 269 -4.47 6.12 -4.71
CA GLY A 269 -4.40 6.91 -5.94
C GLY A 269 -5.42 8.04 -6.01
N GLU A 270 -6.68 7.75 -5.69
CA GLU A 270 -7.77 8.75 -5.64
C GLU A 270 -7.51 9.83 -4.60
N ARG A 271 -6.94 9.46 -3.44
CA ARG A 271 -6.55 10.42 -2.40
C ARG A 271 -5.35 11.26 -2.81
N LEU A 272 -4.42 10.72 -3.60
CA LEU A 272 -3.24 11.46 -4.06
C LEU A 272 -3.56 12.38 -5.24
N PHE A 273 -4.31 11.89 -6.23
CA PHE A 273 -4.41 12.49 -7.56
C PHE A 273 -5.84 12.60 -8.13
N GLY A 274 -6.83 11.99 -7.48
CA GLY A 274 -8.17 11.84 -8.03
C GLY A 274 -9.27 12.59 -7.25
N ALA A 275 -10.49 12.07 -7.33
CA ALA A 275 -11.69 12.71 -6.80
C ALA A 275 -11.72 12.80 -5.27
N ALA A 276 -10.90 12.00 -4.58
CA ALA A 276 -10.78 12.00 -3.11
C ALA A 276 -9.65 12.89 -2.58
N ARG A 277 -9.00 13.70 -3.42
CA ARG A 277 -7.84 14.53 -3.03
C ARG A 277 -8.10 15.43 -1.82
N GLU A 278 -9.31 15.95 -1.67
CA GLU A 278 -9.73 16.85 -0.60
C GLU A 278 -10.56 16.14 0.49
N GLN A 279 -10.69 14.82 0.43
CA GLN A 279 -11.57 14.04 1.31
C GLN A 279 -10.76 13.25 2.34
N ASP A 280 -10.94 13.56 3.63
CA ASP A 280 -10.30 12.82 4.72
C ASP A 280 -11.07 11.54 5.09
N ASP A 281 -12.39 11.57 4.97
CA ASP A 281 -13.27 10.44 5.27
C ASP A 281 -14.03 10.03 4.00
N PHE A 282 -13.60 8.94 3.37
CA PHE A 282 -14.26 8.43 2.17
C PHE A 282 -14.18 6.92 2.06
N ALA A 283 -15.09 6.35 1.29
CA ALA A 283 -15.00 4.97 0.86
C ALA A 283 -14.90 4.87 -0.66
N LEU A 284 -14.11 3.92 -1.14
CA LEU A 284 -14.06 3.55 -2.55
C LEU A 284 -14.66 2.17 -2.70
N VAL A 285 -15.56 2.00 -3.68
CA VAL A 285 -16.16 0.72 -4.06
C VAL A 285 -15.82 0.46 -5.52
N SER A 286 -15.10 -0.62 -5.80
CA SER A 286 -14.86 -1.08 -7.16
C SER A 286 -15.92 -2.08 -7.58
N LEU A 287 -16.53 -1.84 -8.74
CA LEU A 287 -17.46 -2.73 -9.40
C LEU A 287 -16.86 -3.21 -10.73
N GLY A 288 -16.39 -4.44 -10.74
CA GLY A 288 -15.78 -5.10 -11.90
C GLY A 288 -16.16 -6.56 -11.99
N ALA A 289 -15.23 -7.40 -12.47
CA ALA A 289 -15.40 -8.85 -12.38
C ALA A 289 -15.66 -9.30 -10.93
N GLY A 290 -15.07 -8.64 -9.94
CA GLY A 290 -15.39 -8.76 -8.51
C GLY A 290 -15.95 -7.46 -7.94
N ILE A 291 -16.11 -7.43 -6.62
CA ILE A 291 -16.36 -6.20 -5.86
C ILE A 291 -15.23 -6.03 -4.86
N GLY A 292 -14.65 -4.84 -4.80
CA GLY A 292 -13.65 -4.44 -3.81
C GLY A 292 -14.10 -3.20 -3.07
N CYS A 293 -13.61 -2.98 -1.85
CA CYS A 293 -13.86 -1.73 -1.15
C CYS A 293 -12.69 -1.36 -0.25
N ALA A 294 -12.38 -0.06 -0.24
CA ALA A 294 -11.39 0.54 0.62
C ALA A 294 -12.03 1.65 1.46
N LEU A 295 -11.58 1.79 2.71
CA LEU A 295 -12.03 2.84 3.61
C LEU A 295 -10.84 3.74 3.95
N VAL A 296 -11.04 5.05 3.86
CA VAL A 296 -10.11 6.06 4.34
C VAL A 296 -10.81 6.87 5.41
N VAL A 297 -10.18 6.98 6.59
CA VAL A 297 -10.75 7.65 7.77
C VAL A 297 -9.70 8.61 8.33
N GLY A 298 -10.05 9.88 8.50
CA GLY A 298 -9.14 10.94 8.95
C GLY A 298 -7.91 11.11 8.06
N GLY A 299 -8.04 10.88 6.76
CA GLY A 299 -6.97 10.96 5.77
C GLY A 299 -6.10 9.70 5.67
N HIS A 300 -6.46 8.64 6.39
CA HIS A 300 -5.65 7.44 6.58
C HIS A 300 -6.36 6.18 6.08
N LEU A 301 -5.67 5.37 5.27
CA LEU A 301 -6.22 4.11 4.78
C LEU A 301 -6.46 3.15 5.95
N ARG A 302 -7.70 2.73 6.14
CA ARG A 302 -8.12 1.81 7.18
C ARG A 302 -7.99 0.38 6.67
N ARG A 303 -6.88 -0.29 7.01
CA ARG A 303 -6.67 -1.74 6.74
C ARG A 303 -7.39 -2.66 7.74
N GLY A 304 -7.75 -2.13 8.92
CA GLY A 304 -8.31 -2.94 10.01
C GLY A 304 -7.23 -3.73 10.76
N HIS A 305 -7.64 -4.58 11.70
CA HIS A 305 -6.69 -5.30 12.56
C HIS A 305 -5.87 -6.36 11.81
N SER A 306 -6.46 -7.00 10.79
CA SER A 306 -5.87 -8.12 10.06
C SER A 306 -5.90 -7.90 8.54
N GLY A 307 -5.96 -6.65 8.09
CA GLY A 307 -6.03 -6.30 6.66
C GLY A 307 -7.41 -6.46 6.02
N GLY A 308 -8.45 -6.87 6.76
CA GLY A 308 -9.79 -7.17 6.22
C GLY A 308 -10.84 -6.08 6.36
N ALA A 309 -10.47 -4.84 6.67
CA ALA A 309 -11.42 -3.74 6.58
C ALA A 309 -11.82 -3.52 5.11
N GLY A 310 -13.11 -3.24 4.87
CA GLY A 310 -13.62 -3.06 3.50
C GLY A 310 -14.05 -4.34 2.80
N GLU A 311 -14.03 -5.51 3.44
CA GLU A 311 -14.49 -6.78 2.85
C GLU A 311 -16.03 -6.90 2.74
N ILE A 312 -16.70 -5.84 2.26
CA ILE A 312 -18.14 -5.78 2.02
C ILE A 312 -18.58 -6.78 0.93
N SER A 313 -17.65 -7.13 0.02
CA SER A 313 -17.86 -8.07 -1.07
C SER A 313 -18.25 -9.48 -0.58
N HIS A 314 -17.79 -9.81 0.63
CA HIS A 314 -18.04 -11.08 1.29
C HIS A 314 -19.07 -10.98 2.42
N ALA A 315 -19.68 -9.83 2.68
CA ALA A 315 -20.82 -9.75 3.60
C ALA A 315 -22.05 -10.45 2.99
N THR A 316 -22.81 -11.16 3.81
CA THR A 316 -23.99 -11.93 3.37
C THR A 316 -25.20 -11.00 3.26
N TYR A 317 -25.72 -10.85 2.05
CA TYR A 317 -26.92 -10.05 1.75
C TYR A 317 -28.12 -10.91 1.37
N VAL A 318 -27.90 -12.17 0.98
CA VAL A 318 -28.97 -13.12 0.64
C VAL A 318 -28.71 -14.42 1.41
N LEU A 319 -29.41 -14.67 2.51
CA LEU A 319 -29.13 -15.80 3.42
C LEU A 319 -28.99 -17.16 2.70
N ASP A 320 -29.91 -17.47 1.80
CA ASP A 320 -29.91 -18.70 1.00
C ASP A 320 -29.35 -18.49 -0.42
N GLY A 321 -28.46 -17.50 -0.59
CA GLY A 321 -27.89 -17.12 -1.88
C GLY A 321 -26.88 -18.13 -2.44
N PRO A 322 -26.26 -17.79 -3.60
CA PRO A 322 -25.26 -18.64 -4.24
C PRO A 322 -24.03 -18.89 -3.36
N PRO A 323 -23.35 -20.04 -3.49
CA PRO A 323 -22.10 -20.30 -2.79
C PRO A 323 -21.00 -19.33 -3.20
N CYS A 324 -20.16 -18.95 -2.25
CA CYS A 324 -19.03 -18.04 -2.46
C CYS A 324 -17.71 -18.78 -2.28
N ARG A 325 -16.68 -18.38 -3.04
CA ARG A 325 -15.30 -18.90 -2.91
C ARG A 325 -14.72 -18.75 -1.50
N CYS A 326 -15.23 -17.81 -0.70
CA CYS A 326 -14.79 -17.63 0.68
C CYS A 326 -15.37 -18.67 1.66
N GLY A 327 -16.17 -19.63 1.19
CA GLY A 327 -16.82 -20.68 1.99
C GLY A 327 -18.21 -20.32 2.52
N LYS A 328 -18.65 -19.07 2.40
CA LYS A 328 -20.00 -18.61 2.78
C LYS A 328 -21.01 -18.74 1.64
N ARG A 329 -22.26 -18.39 1.90
CA ARG A 329 -23.32 -18.22 0.90
C ARG A 329 -23.86 -16.79 0.92
N GLY A 330 -24.36 -16.34 -0.23
CA GLY A 330 -25.07 -15.07 -0.32
C GLY A 330 -24.22 -13.81 -0.18
N CYS A 331 -22.92 -13.94 -0.40
CA CYS A 331 -21.99 -12.81 -0.37
C CYS A 331 -22.34 -11.80 -1.46
N LEU A 332 -22.22 -10.50 -1.19
CA LEU A 332 -22.47 -9.43 -2.18
C LEU A 332 -21.89 -9.73 -3.57
N THR A 333 -20.62 -10.18 -3.63
CA THR A 333 -19.93 -10.49 -4.89
C THR A 333 -20.59 -11.60 -5.70
N THR A 334 -21.38 -12.50 -5.10
CA THR A 334 -22.06 -13.59 -5.82
C THR A 334 -23.41 -13.17 -6.41
N ILE A 335 -23.84 -11.93 -6.16
CA ILE A 335 -25.05 -11.34 -6.74
C ILE A 335 -24.71 -10.15 -7.63
N SER A 336 -23.91 -9.21 -7.14
CA SER A 336 -23.78 -7.89 -7.79
C SER A 336 -22.52 -7.69 -8.62
N SER A 337 -21.54 -8.61 -8.58
CA SER A 337 -20.33 -8.46 -9.41
C SER A 337 -20.61 -8.76 -10.88
N GLY A 338 -19.74 -8.29 -11.79
CA GLY A 338 -19.86 -8.59 -13.21
C GLY A 338 -19.85 -10.09 -13.52
N ARG A 339 -19.04 -10.88 -12.79
CA ARG A 339 -19.07 -12.36 -12.89
C ARG A 339 -20.42 -12.94 -12.45
N ALA A 340 -21.02 -12.40 -11.39
CA ALA A 340 -22.32 -12.85 -10.92
C ALA A 340 -23.44 -12.52 -11.92
N VAL A 341 -23.44 -11.32 -12.47
CA VAL A 341 -24.37 -10.88 -13.52
C VAL A 341 -24.26 -11.78 -14.75
N LEU A 342 -23.04 -12.03 -15.23
CA LEU A 342 -22.79 -12.88 -16.39
C LEU A 342 -23.21 -14.34 -16.14
N ASN A 343 -22.91 -14.89 -14.97
CA ASN A 343 -23.33 -16.25 -14.63
C ASN A 343 -24.85 -16.37 -14.56
N ALA A 344 -25.54 -15.40 -13.96
CA ALA A 344 -27.01 -15.38 -13.91
C ALA A 344 -27.62 -15.29 -15.33
N ALA A 345 -27.00 -14.53 -16.24
CA ALA A 345 -27.43 -14.45 -17.63
C ALA A 345 -27.30 -15.81 -18.34
N ARG A 346 -26.17 -16.51 -18.16
CA ARG A 346 -25.95 -17.86 -18.71
C ARG A 346 -26.96 -18.87 -18.17
N GLU A 347 -27.27 -18.83 -16.89
CA GLU A 347 -28.29 -19.70 -16.27
C GLU A 347 -29.70 -19.46 -16.84
N ARG A 348 -29.97 -18.25 -17.34
CA ARG A 348 -31.21 -17.88 -18.03
C ARG A 348 -31.17 -18.12 -19.54
N GLY A 349 -30.07 -18.66 -20.08
CA GLY A 349 -29.92 -18.95 -21.51
C GLY A 349 -29.65 -17.71 -22.38
N LEU A 350 -29.19 -16.60 -21.79
CA LEU A 350 -28.78 -15.41 -22.54
C LEU A 350 -27.38 -15.62 -23.13
N ASP A 351 -27.24 -15.36 -24.42
CA ASP A 351 -25.95 -15.43 -25.13
C ASP A 351 -25.16 -14.12 -24.91
N CYS A 352 -24.46 -14.06 -23.78
CA CYS A 352 -23.59 -12.95 -23.40
C CYS A 352 -22.21 -13.47 -22.97
N SER A 353 -21.19 -12.74 -23.40
CA SER A 353 -19.79 -12.92 -23.04
C SER A 353 -19.35 -11.99 -21.92
N THR A 354 -20.01 -10.82 -21.76
CA THR A 354 -19.65 -9.80 -20.75
C THR A 354 -20.88 -9.29 -19.98
N ALA A 355 -20.64 -8.64 -18.83
CA ALA A 355 -21.72 -8.07 -18.03
C ALA A 355 -22.32 -6.82 -18.70
N GLU A 356 -21.53 -6.11 -19.51
CA GLU A 356 -21.94 -4.99 -20.33
C GLU A 356 -22.95 -5.41 -21.39
N GLU A 357 -22.78 -6.58 -22.00
CA GLU A 357 -23.75 -7.13 -22.96
C GLU A 357 -25.09 -7.46 -22.29
N VAL A 358 -25.06 -7.97 -21.06
CA VAL A 358 -26.27 -8.21 -20.25
C VAL A 358 -26.97 -6.90 -19.94
N GLU A 359 -26.24 -5.85 -19.55
CA GLU A 359 -26.84 -4.53 -19.33
C GLU A 359 -27.42 -3.93 -20.62
N ALA A 360 -26.70 -4.05 -21.74
CA ALA A 360 -27.21 -3.58 -23.03
C ALA A 360 -28.49 -4.33 -23.46
N LEU A 361 -28.63 -5.61 -23.13
CA LEU A 361 -29.89 -6.36 -23.33
C LEU A 361 -31.01 -5.82 -22.43
N ALA A 362 -30.71 -5.54 -21.16
CA ALA A 362 -31.67 -4.98 -20.23
C ALA A 362 -32.21 -3.63 -20.71
N GLU A 363 -31.33 -2.78 -21.26
CA GLU A 363 -31.70 -1.48 -21.83
C GLU A 363 -32.57 -1.61 -23.08
N ARG A 364 -32.42 -2.70 -23.84
CA ARG A 364 -33.33 -3.03 -24.96
C ARG A 364 -34.65 -3.66 -24.52
N GLY A 365 -34.86 -3.84 -23.21
CA GLY A 365 -36.09 -4.36 -22.64
C GLY A 365 -36.17 -5.89 -22.55
N ASP A 366 -35.05 -6.61 -22.68
CA ASP A 366 -35.03 -8.04 -22.41
C ASP A 366 -35.38 -8.30 -20.94
N HIS A 367 -36.48 -9.01 -20.70
CA HIS A 367 -37.04 -9.18 -19.35
C HIS A 367 -36.08 -9.92 -18.41
N ALA A 368 -35.39 -10.95 -18.89
CA ALA A 368 -34.47 -11.72 -18.06
C ALA A 368 -33.25 -10.88 -17.68
N ALA A 369 -32.71 -10.12 -18.64
CA ALA A 369 -31.60 -9.20 -18.38
C ALA A 369 -31.99 -8.07 -17.41
N VAL A 370 -33.19 -7.49 -17.57
CA VAL A 370 -33.72 -6.48 -16.63
C VAL A 370 -33.81 -7.03 -15.22
N GLU A 371 -34.35 -8.23 -15.01
CA GLU A 371 -34.41 -8.86 -13.67
C GLU A 371 -33.02 -9.04 -13.05
N ILE A 372 -32.05 -9.49 -13.84
CA ILE A 372 -30.67 -9.74 -13.38
C ILE A 372 -30.03 -8.44 -12.93
N ILE A 373 -30.05 -7.41 -13.77
CA ILE A 373 -29.44 -6.10 -13.47
C ILE A 373 -30.15 -5.42 -12.31
N HIS A 374 -31.50 -5.47 -12.27
CA HIS A 374 -32.26 -4.88 -11.18
C HIS A 374 -31.92 -5.54 -9.83
N ARG A 375 -31.83 -6.88 -9.79
CA ARG A 375 -31.44 -7.60 -8.58
C ARG A 375 -30.02 -7.23 -8.14
N ALA A 376 -29.08 -7.22 -9.06
CA ALA A 376 -27.68 -6.88 -8.78
C ALA A 376 -27.54 -5.45 -8.25
N GLY A 377 -28.17 -4.47 -8.91
CA GLY A 377 -28.14 -3.07 -8.51
C GLY A 377 -28.82 -2.82 -7.16
N SER A 378 -29.95 -3.49 -6.91
CA SER A 378 -30.68 -3.34 -5.63
C SER A 378 -29.83 -3.82 -4.44
N ILE A 379 -29.16 -4.96 -4.59
CA ILE A 379 -28.30 -5.51 -3.53
C ILE A 379 -27.01 -4.71 -3.38
N LEU A 380 -26.46 -4.16 -4.47
CA LEU A 380 -25.30 -3.26 -4.42
C LEU A 380 -25.65 -1.96 -3.69
N GLY A 381 -26.80 -1.36 -4.01
CA GLY A 381 -27.25 -0.14 -3.35
C GLY A 381 -27.55 -0.34 -1.86
N LEU A 382 -28.15 -1.48 -1.49
CA LEU A 382 -28.28 -1.88 -0.09
C LEU A 382 -26.91 -1.98 0.59
N ALA A 383 -25.92 -2.60 -0.05
CA ALA A 383 -24.58 -2.72 0.51
C ALA A 383 -23.88 -1.37 0.70
N ILE A 384 -23.99 -0.47 -0.28
CA ILE A 384 -23.46 0.89 -0.18
C ILE A 384 -24.18 1.67 0.93
N SER A 385 -25.51 1.52 1.08
CA SER A 385 -26.25 2.17 2.16
C SER A 385 -25.80 1.70 3.55
N ASN A 386 -25.48 0.41 3.71
CA ASN A 386 -24.93 -0.14 4.95
C ASN A 386 -23.52 0.37 5.20
N LEU A 387 -22.69 0.47 4.17
CA LEU A 387 -21.36 1.06 4.26
C LEU A 387 -21.46 2.51 4.77
N ILE A 388 -22.27 3.34 4.13
CA ILE A 388 -22.49 4.73 4.55
C ILE A 388 -22.93 4.81 6.01
N GLN A 389 -23.93 4.03 6.43
CA GLN A 389 -24.46 4.08 7.80
C GLN A 389 -23.50 3.55 8.86
N THR A 390 -22.56 2.67 8.49
CA THR A 390 -21.60 2.08 9.43
C THR A 390 -20.29 2.87 9.52
N THR A 391 -19.94 3.63 8.48
CA THR A 391 -18.65 4.32 8.41
C THR A 391 -18.77 5.85 8.34
N ASP A 392 -19.95 6.38 8.08
CA ASP A 392 -20.25 7.82 7.95
C ASP A 392 -19.24 8.60 7.08
N PRO A 393 -18.97 8.16 5.82
CA PRO A 393 -18.01 8.82 4.96
C PRO A 393 -18.61 10.10 4.35
N ALA A 394 -17.77 11.12 4.09
CA ALA A 394 -18.19 12.32 3.38
C ALA A 394 -18.56 12.01 1.91
N VAL A 395 -17.84 11.06 1.29
CA VAL A 395 -18.09 10.60 -0.06
C VAL A 395 -17.91 9.08 -0.19
N VAL A 396 -18.77 8.44 -0.98
CA VAL A 396 -18.54 7.11 -1.54
C VAL A 396 -18.28 7.25 -3.03
N ILE A 397 -17.10 6.80 -3.48
CA ILE A 397 -16.72 6.77 -4.88
C ILE A 397 -16.92 5.34 -5.39
N VAL A 398 -17.78 5.16 -6.38
CA VAL A 398 -18.04 3.88 -7.03
C VAL A 398 -17.36 3.89 -8.39
N ILE A 399 -16.25 3.15 -8.51
CA ILE A 399 -15.55 2.98 -9.78
C ILE A 399 -16.15 1.81 -10.55
N LEU A 400 -16.52 2.06 -11.81
CA LEU A 400 -17.21 1.14 -12.70
C LEU A 400 -16.23 0.64 -13.77
N HIS A 401 -15.90 -0.65 -13.73
CA HIS A 401 -15.14 -1.33 -14.80
C HIS A 401 -16.04 -1.92 -15.87
N PHE A 402 -17.27 -2.25 -15.49
CA PHE A 402 -18.38 -2.52 -16.40
C PHE A 402 -19.54 -1.60 -16.02
N SER A 403 -20.49 -1.46 -16.93
CA SER A 403 -21.65 -0.57 -16.84
C SER A 403 -21.42 0.87 -17.31
N ALA A 404 -22.46 1.43 -17.92
CA ALA A 404 -22.51 2.83 -18.32
C ALA A 404 -22.96 3.72 -17.16
N LEU A 405 -22.48 4.97 -17.13
CA LEU A 405 -22.89 5.96 -16.13
C LEU A 405 -24.37 6.35 -16.26
N ASP A 406 -25.02 6.02 -17.35
CA ASP A 406 -26.45 6.15 -17.58
C ASP A 406 -27.13 4.77 -17.68
N GLY A 407 -26.45 3.72 -17.22
CA GLY A 407 -26.93 2.35 -17.26
C GLY A 407 -28.06 2.05 -16.26
N LEU A 408 -28.79 0.96 -16.50
CA LEU A 408 -29.81 0.49 -15.56
C LEU A 408 -29.20 0.10 -14.21
N MET A 409 -28.02 -0.52 -14.18
CA MET A 409 -27.34 -0.90 -12.94
C MET A 409 -27.09 0.32 -12.07
N HIS A 410 -26.57 1.40 -12.65
CA HIS A 410 -26.33 2.65 -11.94
C HIS A 410 -27.63 3.21 -11.35
N ARG A 411 -28.68 3.39 -12.15
CA ARG A 411 -29.97 3.93 -11.68
C ARG A 411 -30.57 3.12 -10.54
N VAL A 412 -30.58 1.79 -10.65
CA VAL A 412 -31.14 0.91 -9.61
C VAL A 412 -30.28 0.96 -8.35
N THR A 413 -28.96 0.97 -8.49
CA THR A 413 -28.03 1.10 -7.36
C THR A 413 -28.27 2.41 -6.62
N GLN A 414 -28.30 3.53 -7.34
CA GLN A 414 -28.55 4.85 -6.75
C GLN A 414 -29.90 4.89 -6.03
N HIS A 415 -30.98 4.45 -6.67
CA HIS A 415 -32.31 4.41 -6.07
C HIS A 415 -32.34 3.54 -4.79
N ALA A 416 -31.67 2.39 -4.81
CA ALA A 416 -31.57 1.52 -3.65
C ALA A 416 -30.75 2.15 -2.52
N VAL A 417 -29.69 2.91 -2.81
CA VAL A 417 -28.98 3.70 -1.78
C VAL A 417 -29.94 4.71 -1.15
N GLU A 418 -30.58 5.55 -1.96
CA GLU A 418 -31.47 6.62 -1.50
C GLU A 418 -32.63 6.09 -0.63
N THR A 419 -33.18 4.93 -0.97
CA THR A 419 -34.33 4.33 -0.25
C THR A 419 -33.92 3.65 1.06
N ASN A 420 -32.67 3.21 1.21
CA ASN A 420 -32.19 2.48 2.39
C ASN A 420 -31.36 3.34 3.35
N LEU A 421 -31.11 4.62 3.03
CA LEU A 421 -30.42 5.54 3.92
C LEU A 421 -31.38 6.16 4.94
N MET A 422 -30.88 6.35 6.17
CA MET A 422 -31.58 7.17 7.17
C MET A 422 -31.77 8.60 6.65
N PRO A 423 -32.95 9.23 6.83
CA PRO A 423 -33.21 10.59 6.36
C PRO A 423 -32.21 11.63 6.85
N ARG A 424 -31.61 11.42 8.04
CA ARG A 424 -30.57 12.30 8.60
C ARG A 424 -29.22 12.17 7.88
N VAL A 425 -28.91 11.00 7.33
CA VAL A 425 -27.59 10.70 6.71
C VAL A 425 -27.62 10.97 5.21
N ALA A 426 -28.76 10.75 4.54
CA ALA A 426 -28.92 10.88 3.09
C ALA A 426 -28.40 12.20 2.49
N PRO A 427 -28.59 13.38 3.11
CA PRO A 427 -28.09 14.64 2.55
C PRO A 427 -26.57 14.85 2.65
N HIS A 428 -25.87 14.05 3.47
CA HIS A 428 -24.48 14.30 3.84
C HIS A 428 -23.48 13.35 3.17
N ALA A 429 -23.91 12.14 2.80
CA ALA A 429 -23.07 11.19 2.09
C ALA A 429 -23.18 11.41 0.57
N LYS A 430 -22.16 12.00 -0.04
CA LYS A 430 -22.12 12.18 -1.50
C LYS A 430 -21.78 10.84 -2.18
N LEU A 431 -22.55 10.46 -3.18
CA LEU A 431 -22.28 9.29 -4.02
C LEU A 431 -21.76 9.75 -5.39
N ILE A 432 -20.58 9.29 -5.78
CA ILE A 432 -19.96 9.59 -7.09
C ILE A 432 -19.77 8.28 -7.84
N PHE A 433 -20.21 8.23 -9.09
CA PHE A 433 -19.92 7.12 -9.99
C PHE A 433 -18.92 7.55 -11.04
N GLU A 434 -17.88 6.74 -11.25
CA GLU A 434 -16.83 7.03 -12.22
C GLU A 434 -16.56 5.81 -13.08
N LYS A 435 -16.64 5.98 -14.41
CA LYS A 435 -16.16 4.95 -15.33
C LYS A 435 -14.65 5.10 -15.48
N VAL A 436 -13.93 4.05 -15.14
CA VAL A 436 -12.46 4.07 -15.09
C VAL A 436 -11.85 3.23 -16.19
N SER A 437 -10.66 3.62 -16.66
CA SER A 437 -9.87 2.75 -17.52
C SER A 437 -9.22 1.63 -16.70
N PRO A 438 -8.85 0.49 -17.33
CA PRO A 438 -8.13 -0.59 -16.63
C PRO A 438 -6.82 -0.12 -15.97
N GLU A 439 -6.21 0.94 -16.49
CA GLU A 439 -4.97 1.53 -15.97
C GLU A 439 -5.10 2.07 -14.53
N ILE A 440 -6.32 2.26 -14.02
CA ILE A 440 -6.56 2.72 -12.65
C ILE A 440 -5.86 1.82 -11.62
N TRP A 441 -5.78 0.52 -11.87
CA TRP A 441 -5.11 -0.44 -10.99
C TRP A 441 -3.61 -0.19 -10.92
N CYS A 442 -2.97 0.01 -12.07
CA CYS A 442 -1.55 0.29 -12.14
C CYS A 442 -1.22 1.68 -11.58
N ARG A 443 -2.05 2.69 -11.85
CA ARG A 443 -1.89 4.04 -11.26
C ARG A 443 -2.04 4.00 -9.75
N GLY A 444 -3.04 3.26 -9.24
CA GLY A 444 -3.22 3.02 -7.82
C GLY A 444 -2.01 2.31 -7.20
N ALA A 445 -1.50 1.26 -7.86
CA ALA A 445 -0.29 0.56 -7.43
C ALA A 445 0.92 1.51 -7.33
N ALA A 446 1.21 2.28 -8.38
CA ALA A 446 2.31 3.26 -8.33
C ALA A 446 2.11 4.31 -7.21
N SER A 447 0.87 4.73 -6.97
CA SER A 447 0.49 5.66 -5.90
C SER A 447 0.81 5.14 -4.50
N VAL A 448 0.82 3.81 -4.30
CA VAL A 448 1.29 3.19 -3.04
C VAL A 448 2.76 3.51 -2.80
N ALA A 449 3.60 3.31 -3.81
CA ALA A 449 5.03 3.62 -3.73
C ALA A 449 5.26 5.13 -3.59
N THR A 450 4.51 5.97 -4.33
CA THR A 450 4.56 7.43 -4.17
C THR A 450 4.24 7.84 -2.74
N GLY A 451 3.15 7.31 -2.17
CA GLY A 451 2.73 7.52 -0.79
C GLY A 451 3.84 7.22 0.22
N ARG A 452 4.46 6.04 0.09
CA ARG A 452 5.52 5.57 1.00
C ARG A 452 6.84 6.32 0.85
N VAL A 453 7.20 6.70 -0.37
CA VAL A 453 8.53 7.29 -0.66
C VAL A 453 8.52 8.81 -0.56
N MET A 454 7.43 9.51 -0.87
CA MET A 454 7.40 10.98 -0.96
C MET A 454 6.73 11.66 0.22
N PHE A 455 5.75 11.02 0.84
CA PHE A 455 4.86 11.67 1.82
C PHE A 455 5.08 11.13 3.23
N PRO A 456 4.56 11.82 4.26
CA PRO A 456 4.74 11.42 5.65
C PRO A 456 4.15 10.03 5.87
N ARG A 457 4.85 9.23 6.68
CA ARG A 457 4.30 7.96 7.12
C ARG A 457 3.12 8.20 8.05
N ASP A 458 2.14 7.33 7.91
CA ASP A 458 1.00 7.28 8.79
C ASP A 458 1.44 6.85 10.20
N GLN A 459 1.68 7.81 11.10
CA GLN A 459 2.26 7.53 12.43
C GLN A 459 1.28 6.81 13.38
N ARG A 460 0.00 6.63 13.00
CA ARG A 460 -1.01 6.01 13.88
C ARG A 460 -1.03 4.47 13.84
N SER A 461 -0.24 3.82 12.99
CA SER A 461 -0.18 2.35 12.95
C SER A 461 0.91 1.74 13.86
N GLY A 462 1.86 2.56 14.34
CA GLY A 462 3.10 2.10 14.98
C GLY A 462 3.10 1.86 16.50
N GLN A 463 2.08 1.22 17.10
CA GLN A 463 2.32 0.53 18.37
C GLN A 463 2.59 -0.96 18.10
N PRO A 464 3.84 -1.44 18.22
CA PRO A 464 4.13 -2.86 18.15
C PRO A 464 3.38 -3.55 19.29
N ARG A 465 2.44 -4.44 18.96
CA ARG A 465 1.72 -5.23 19.95
C ARG A 465 2.53 -6.46 20.28
N ALA A 466 2.76 -6.64 21.58
CA ALA A 466 3.33 -7.85 22.16
C ALA A 466 2.62 -9.07 21.58
N THR A 467 3.42 -10.05 21.14
CA THR A 467 2.97 -11.40 20.86
C THR A 467 2.21 -11.91 22.08
N VAL A 468 0.91 -12.09 21.94
CA VAL A 468 0.15 -12.88 22.90
C VAL A 468 0.41 -14.32 22.52
N ASP A 469 1.42 -14.90 23.16
CA ASP A 469 1.63 -16.35 23.14
C ASP A 469 0.37 -17.01 23.71
N ALA A 470 -0.25 -17.89 22.91
CA ALA A 470 -1.34 -18.77 23.31
C ALA A 470 -0.82 -20.20 23.46
#